data_AF-A0A366MB42-F1
#
_entry.id   AF-A0A366MB42-F1
#
_cell.length_a   1.000
_cell.length_b   1.000
_cell.length_c   1.000
_cell.angle_alpha   90.00
_cell.angle_beta   90.00
_cell.angle_gamma   90.00
#
_symmetry.space_group_name_H-M   'P 1'
#
loop_
_entity.id
_entity.type
_entity.pdbx_description
1 polymer ?
#
loop_
_entity_poly.entity_id
_entity_poly.type
_entity_poly.pdbx_seq_one_letter_code
_entity_poly.pdbx_strand_id
1 'polypeptide(L)' 'MKIVSITMVKNESDMIESFVRYGLNIFDEMIFLDNGSSDNTLDMLNLMKK' A
#
# COMPACT_ATOMS: atom_id res chain seq x y z
N MET A 1 -16.38 9.40 -11.17
CA MET A 1 -15.12 8.95 -11.79
C MET A 1 -14.41 8.12 -10.74
N LYS A 2 -13.88 6.95 -11.08
CA LYS A 2 -13.14 6.11 -10.14
C LYS A 2 -11.64 6.37 -10.31
N ILE A 3 -10.92 6.67 -9.24
CA ILE A 3 -9.48 6.93 -9.23
C ILE A 3 -8.78 5.73 -8.60
N VAL A 4 -7.94 5.07 -9.38
CA VAL A 4 -7.18 3.89 -8.95
C VAL A 4 -5.70 4.24 -8.89
N SER A 5 -5.06 3.97 -7.75
CA SER A 5 -3.61 4.09 -7.59
C SER A 5 -2.93 2.75 -7.87
N ILE A 6 -1.83 2.77 -8.63
CA ILE A 6 -0.97 1.61 -8.85
C ILE A 6 0.41 1.99 -8.32
N THR A 7 0.87 1.30 -7.28
CA THR A 7 2.10 1.64 -6.56
C THR A 7 3.02 0.43 -6.49
N MET A 8 4.27 0.59 -6.91
CA MET A 8 5.32 -0.40 -6.62
C MET A 8 5.95 -0.09 -5.26
N VAL A 9 6.17 -1.10 -4.44
CA VAL A 9 6.70 -0.94 -3.07
C VAL A 9 7.88 -1.88 -2.84
N LYS A 10 8.86 -1.42 -2.06
CA LYS A 10 10.00 -2.24 -1.60
C LYS A 10 10.51 -1.75 -0.25
N ASN A 11 10.41 -2.59 0.77
CA ASN A 11 10.97 -2.33 2.10
C ASN A 11 10.51 -1.00 2.74
N GLU A 12 9.19 -0.77 2.78
CA GLU A 12 8.55 0.44 3.29
C GLU A 12 7.70 0.15 4.55
N SER A 13 8.08 -0.86 5.34
CA SER A 13 7.28 -1.31 6.49
C SER A 13 6.99 -0.21 7.52
N ASP A 14 7.85 0.80 7.62
CA ASP A 14 7.73 1.94 8.52
C ASP A 14 6.75 3.02 8.01
N MET A 15 6.58 3.17 6.70
CA MET A 15 5.74 4.22 6.11
C MET A 15 4.45 3.72 5.44
N ILE A 16 4.39 2.44 5.07
CA ILE A 16 3.31 1.89 4.23
C ILE A 16 1.91 2.10 4.84
N GLU A 17 1.78 2.05 6.16
CA GLU A 17 0.51 2.32 6.85
C GLU A 17 0.02 3.74 6.60
N SER A 18 0.89 4.73 6.81
CA SER A 18 0.54 6.13 6.60
C SER A 18 0.18 6.36 5.13
N PHE A 19 0.94 5.78 4.20
CA PHE A 19 0.65 5.87 2.77
C PHE A 19 -0.74 5.34 2.42
N VAL A 20 -1.12 4.16 2.90
CA VAL A 20 -2.46 3.58 2.67
C VAL A 20 -3.55 4.45 3.29
N ARG A 21 -3.40 4.87 4.55
CA ARG A 21 -4.41 5.66 5.26
C ARG A 21 -4.67 7.01 4.59
N TYR A 22 -3.63 7.72 4.18
CA TYR A 22 -3.80 8.97 3.44
C TYR A 22 -4.31 8.73 2.02
N GLY A 23 -3.78 7.70 1.33
CA GLY A 23 -4.19 7.35 -0.03
C GLY A 23 -5.67 7.03 -0.16
N LEU A 24 -6.27 6.33 0.81
CA LEU A 24 -7.70 6.00 0.83
C LEU A 24 -8.63 7.23 0.96
N ASN A 25 -8.11 8.41 1.30
CA ASN A 25 -8.89 9.66 1.25
C ASN A 25 -8.96 10.28 -0.16
N ILE A 26 -8.15 9.76 -1.10
CA ILE A 26 -7.97 10.31 -2.45
C ILE A 26 -8.38 9.29 -3.51
N PHE A 27 -8.01 8.03 -3.32
CA PHE A 27 -8.20 6.95 -4.26
C PHE A 27 -9.35 6.04 -3.84
N ASP A 28 -10.15 5.61 -4.80
CA ASP A 28 -11.20 4.62 -4.59
C ASP A 28 -10.60 3.21 -4.42
N GLU A 29 -9.48 2.93 -5.10
CA GLU A 29 -8.75 1.67 -5.02
C GLU A 29 -7.24 1.88 -5.09
N MET A 30 -6.50 1.01 -4.39
CA MET A 30 -5.04 1.02 -4.39
C MET A 30 -4.52 -0.40 -4.69
N ILE A 31 -3.70 -0.52 -5.73
CA ILE A 31 -3.06 -1.76 -6.16
C ILE A 31 -1.57 -1.66 -5.85
N PHE A 32 -1.06 -2.59 -5.05
CA PHE A 32 0.34 -2.65 -4.67
C PHE A 32 1.06 -3.78 -5.42
N LEU A 33 2.17 -3.44 -6.07
CA LEU A 33 3.12 -4.40 -6.62
C LEU A 33 4.35 -4.45 -5.72
N ASP A 34 4.55 -5.57 -5.05
CA ASP A 34 5.76 -5.78 -4.26
C ASP A 34 6.96 -6.08 -5.16
N ASN A 35 8.08 -5.39 -4.92
CA ASN A 35 9.34 -5.58 -5.63
C ASN A 35 10.35 -6.37 -4.78
N GLY A 36 9.88 -7.50 -4.25
CA GLY A 36 10.67 -8.42 -3.44
C GLY A 36 11.10 -7.79 -2.12
N SER A 37 10.13 -7.31 -1.34
CA SER A 37 10.42 -6.81 0.00
C SER A 37 10.96 -7.95 0.88
N SER A 38 11.98 -7.63 1.67
CA SER A 38 12.64 -8.51 2.63
C SER A 38 12.30 -8.14 4.08
N ASP A 39 11.39 -7.20 4.27
CA ASP A 39 10.90 -6.72 5.56
C ASP A 39 9.37 -6.98 5.71
N ASN A 40 8.76 -6.39 6.73
CA ASN A 40 7.36 -6.62 7.08
C ASN A 40 6.36 -5.81 6.21
N THR A 41 6.78 -5.24 5.07
CA THR A 41 5.90 -4.43 4.21
C THR A 41 4.65 -5.19 3.79
N LEU A 42 4.82 -6.45 3.34
CA LEU A 42 3.71 -7.29 2.89
C LEU A 42 2.77 -7.65 4.04
N ASP A 43 3.31 -7.93 5.22
CA ASP A 43 2.50 -8.24 6.41
C ASP A 43 1.65 -7.04 6.81
N MET A 44 2.24 -5.84 6.82
CA MET A 44 1.49 -4.60 7.10
C MET A 44 0.39 -4.35 6.08
N LEU A 45 0.66 -4.51 4.78
CA LEU A 45 -0.36 -4.39 3.74
C LEU A 45 -1.48 -5.43 3.90
N ASN A 46 -1.15 -6.67 4.27
CA ASN A 46 -2.14 -7.72 4.50
C ASN A 46 -3.05 -7.44 5.69
N LEU A 47 -2.53 -6.83 6.77
CA LEU A 47 -3.34 -6.41 7.92
C LEU A 47 -4.35 -5.31 7.59
N MET A 48 -4.15 -4.59 6.47
CA MET A 48 -5.01 -3.49 6.03
C MET A 48 -6.00 -3.88 4.94
N LYS A 49 -5.94 -5.12 4.42
CA LYS A 49 -6.90 -5.65 3.46
C LYS A 49 -8.27 -5.79 4.14
N LYS A 50 -9.24 -4.98 3.70
CA LYS A 50 -10.66 -5.14 4.00
C LYS A 50 -11.39 -5.70 2.79
#